data_AF-A0A4Z0M1X7-F1
#
_entry.id   AF-A0A4Z0M1X7-F1
#
_cell.length_a   1.000
_cell.length_b   1.000
_cell.length_c   1.000
_cell.angle_alpha   90.00
_cell.angle_beta   90.00
_cell.angle_gamma   90.00
#
_symmetry.space_group_name_H-M   'P 1'
#
loop_
_entity.id
_entity.type
_entity.pdbx_description
1 polymer ?
#
loop_
_entity_poly.entity_id
_entity_poly.type
_entity_poly.pdbx_seq_one_letter_code
_entity_poly.pdbx_strand_id
1 'polypeptide(L)'
;MTRRKRILVILLLVLVLPAAGVGVTALLAPQVLLSLFMPPPAAPDPPPPPVKFAVESTEVGQFLDHPVARKWLDKYFPGLREAEQVELTRRLTLVQVQPYFPELISDEALAALSAELAPLPPLEPVVVYSSGQTELGTILDDAQAREIVEAHIPGFFDDDRINMARPFTMKFLQIHIPDVMTEERLHAIDADFAALAEARAESATP
;
A
#
# COMPACT_ATOMS: atom_id res chain seq x y z
N MET A 1 39.73 -32.18 -11.74
CA MET A 1 39.87 -33.60 -12.15
C MET A 1 40.04 -34.42 -10.85
N THR A 2 39.36 -35.54 -10.54
CA THR A 2 39.10 -36.74 -11.36
C THR A 2 38.05 -37.69 -10.71
N ARG A 3 37.05 -38.20 -11.49
CA ARG A 3 36.22 -39.45 -11.35
C ARG A 3 35.47 -39.73 -10.01
N ARG A 4 34.14 -39.93 -9.96
CA ARG A 4 33.24 -40.97 -10.57
C ARG A 4 33.45 -42.44 -10.09
N LYS A 5 32.44 -42.99 -9.37
CA LYS A 5 31.91 -44.40 -9.29
C LYS A 5 30.77 -44.36 -8.25
N ARG A 6 29.48 -44.68 -8.46
CA ARG A 6 28.73 -45.83 -9.06
C ARG A 6 28.87 -47.18 -8.33
N ILE A 7 27.79 -47.59 -7.64
CA ILE A 7 27.29 -48.92 -7.15
C ILE A 7 25.99 -48.58 -6.35
N LEU A 8 24.81 -49.23 -6.39
CA LEU A 8 24.20 -50.32 -7.18
C LEU A 8 24.25 -51.79 -6.65
N VAL A 9 23.80 -52.03 -5.41
CA VAL A 9 23.41 -53.34 -4.81
C VAL A 9 22.68 -53.08 -3.45
N ILE A 10 21.86 -53.96 -2.83
CA ILE A 10 21.40 -55.34 -3.14
C ILE A 10 19.83 -55.41 -3.17
N LEU A 11 19.30 -56.25 -4.07
CA LEU A 11 17.95 -56.83 -4.24
C LEU A 11 17.46 -57.69 -3.03
N LEU A 12 16.22 -57.55 -2.56
CA LEU A 12 15.53 -58.69 -1.89
C LEU A 12 14.07 -58.84 -2.35
N LEU A 13 13.78 -60.04 -2.85
CA LEU A 13 12.49 -60.49 -3.36
C LEU A 13 11.91 -61.49 -2.36
N VAL A 14 10.68 -61.29 -1.87
CA VAL A 14 9.90 -62.34 -1.21
C VAL A 14 8.53 -62.44 -1.88
N LEU A 15 8.28 -63.59 -2.50
CA LEU A 15 7.07 -63.94 -3.23
C LEU A 15 6.32 -65.02 -2.45
N VAL A 16 5.10 -64.74 -2.00
CA VAL A 16 4.12 -65.75 -1.57
C VAL A 16 2.74 -65.36 -2.13
N LEU A 17 1.99 -66.37 -2.59
CA LEU A 17 0.79 -66.27 -3.44
C LEU A 17 -0.45 -66.88 -2.69
N PRO A 18 -1.68 -66.89 -3.24
CA PRO A 18 -2.79 -66.08 -2.72
C PRO A 18 -3.90 -66.88 -2.00
N ALA A 19 -4.89 -66.17 -1.44
CA ALA A 19 -6.23 -66.70 -1.14
C ALA A 19 -7.31 -65.64 -1.41
N ALA A 20 -8.53 -66.08 -1.75
CA ALA A 20 -9.59 -65.25 -2.32
C ALA A 20 -10.37 -64.39 -1.30
N GLY A 21 -10.94 -63.27 -1.76
CA GLY A 21 -11.80 -62.40 -0.93
C GLY A 21 -12.47 -61.28 -1.73
N VAL A 22 -13.75 -61.49 -2.05
CA VAL A 22 -14.70 -60.63 -2.77
C VAL A 22 -14.72 -59.15 -2.35
N GLY A 23 -14.83 -58.23 -3.32
CA GLY A 23 -15.77 -57.09 -3.21
C GLY A 23 -15.23 -55.66 -3.38
N VAL A 24 -15.94 -54.88 -4.21
CA VAL A 24 -15.92 -53.40 -4.30
C VAL A 24 -14.60 -52.75 -4.75
N THR A 25 -14.41 -52.67 -6.06
CA THR A 25 -13.52 -51.69 -6.69
C THR A 25 -14.08 -50.27 -6.55
N ALA A 26 -13.69 -49.57 -5.50
CA ALA A 26 -13.81 -48.12 -5.44
C ALA A 26 -12.78 -47.49 -6.40
N LEU A 27 -13.27 -46.84 -7.47
CA LEU A 27 -12.42 -46.15 -8.44
C LEU A 27 -11.89 -44.84 -7.83
N LEU A 28 -10.79 -44.92 -7.09
CA LEU A 28 -10.13 -43.73 -6.52
C LEU A 28 -9.52 -42.89 -7.65
N ALA A 29 -10.12 -41.73 -7.94
CA ALA A 29 -9.55 -40.76 -8.87
C ALA A 29 -8.30 -40.10 -8.24
N PRO A 30 -7.16 -40.03 -8.94
CA PRO A 30 -5.97 -39.31 -8.47
C PRO A 30 -6.18 -37.80 -8.64
N GLN A 31 -6.98 -37.18 -7.77
CA GLN A 31 -7.20 -35.75 -7.78
C GLN A 31 -6.03 -34.97 -7.16
N VAL A 32 -5.51 -34.03 -7.96
CA VAL A 32 -4.81 -32.80 -7.55
C VAL A 32 -3.59 -32.98 -6.63
N LEU A 33 -2.43 -33.27 -7.24
CA LEU A 33 -1.11 -33.04 -6.63
C LEU A 33 -0.45 -31.74 -7.16
N LEU A 34 -1.20 -30.62 -7.18
CA LEU A 34 -0.78 -29.37 -7.83
C LEU A 34 -0.87 -28.11 -6.94
N SER A 35 -0.94 -28.26 -5.62
CA SER A 35 -1.16 -27.12 -4.68
C SER A 35 0.10 -26.69 -3.89
N LEU A 36 1.30 -27.15 -4.25
CA LEU A 36 2.53 -26.94 -3.46
C LEU A 36 3.46 -25.83 -3.98
N PHE A 37 3.04 -25.05 -4.98
CA PHE A 37 3.88 -24.01 -5.62
C PHE A 37 3.26 -22.60 -5.67
N MET A 38 2.14 -22.36 -5.01
CA MET A 38 1.77 -20.98 -4.68
C MET A 38 2.61 -20.55 -3.47
N PRO A 39 3.44 -19.49 -3.56
CA PRO A 39 3.94 -18.85 -2.36
C PRO A 39 2.72 -18.38 -1.55
N PRO A 40 2.77 -18.44 -0.20
CA PRO A 40 1.73 -17.82 0.59
C PRO A 40 1.63 -16.34 0.20
N PRO A 41 0.43 -15.72 0.22
CA PRO A 41 0.32 -14.28 0.05
C PRO A 41 1.29 -13.63 1.05
N ALA A 42 2.08 -12.67 0.58
CA ALA A 42 2.98 -11.93 1.46
C ALA A 42 2.15 -11.39 2.63
N ALA A 43 2.60 -11.65 3.86
CA ALA A 43 2.00 -10.99 5.01
C ALA A 43 2.08 -9.47 4.76
N PRO A 44 1.02 -8.70 5.07
CA PRO A 44 1.08 -7.26 4.93
C PRO A 44 2.30 -6.74 5.70
N ASP A 45 3.08 -5.87 5.07
CA ASP A 45 4.28 -5.31 5.69
C ASP A 45 3.92 -4.72 7.05
N PRO A 46 4.77 -4.89 8.08
CA PRO A 46 4.50 -4.30 9.38
C PRO A 46 4.35 -2.77 9.20
N PRO A 47 3.36 -2.15 9.86
CA PRO A 47 3.13 -0.72 9.70
C PRO A 47 4.40 0.07 10.01
N PRO A 48 4.70 1.16 9.29
CA PRO A 48 5.89 1.95 9.55
C PRO A 48 5.96 2.40 11.02
N PRO A 49 7.17 2.61 11.58
CA PRO A 49 7.28 3.10 12.95
C PRO A 49 6.68 4.53 13.07
N PRO A 50 6.15 4.90 14.25
CA PRO A 50 5.63 6.24 14.49
C PRO A 50 6.69 7.32 14.26
N VAL A 51 6.30 8.42 13.60
CA VAL A 51 7.22 9.50 13.23
C VAL A 51 7.06 10.66 14.21
N LYS A 52 8.16 11.03 14.89
CA LYS A 52 8.23 12.32 15.59
C LYS A 52 8.64 13.40 14.59
N PHE A 53 7.70 14.28 14.27
CA PHE A 53 7.91 15.42 13.37
C PHE A 53 8.80 16.48 14.03
N ALA A 54 9.81 16.97 13.32
CA ALA A 54 10.68 18.07 13.72
C ALA A 54 11.20 18.83 12.49
N VAL A 55 11.38 20.15 12.58
CA VAL A 55 11.67 21.02 11.43
C VAL A 55 13.08 20.80 10.85
N GLU A 56 14.01 20.30 11.68
CA GLU A 56 15.42 20.10 11.35
C GLU A 56 15.70 18.73 10.72
N SER A 57 14.91 17.70 11.07
CA SER A 57 15.19 16.29 10.73
C SER A 57 14.11 15.60 9.90
N THR A 58 12.88 16.12 9.86
CA THR A 58 11.80 15.52 9.08
C THR A 58 11.78 16.11 7.66
N GLU A 59 11.78 15.23 6.67
CA GLU A 59 11.66 15.60 5.25
C GLU A 59 10.31 16.29 4.97
N VAL A 60 10.31 17.34 4.14
CA VAL A 60 9.10 18.07 3.72
C VAL A 60 8.06 17.12 3.13
N GLY A 61 8.48 16.09 2.40
CA GLY A 61 7.60 15.03 1.89
C GLY A 61 6.78 14.35 2.99
N GLN A 62 7.38 14.05 4.16
CA GLN A 62 6.67 13.41 5.27
C GLN A 62 5.59 14.32 5.86
N PHE A 63 5.82 15.64 5.92
CA PHE A 63 4.79 16.61 6.31
C PHE A 63 3.67 16.72 5.26
N LEU A 64 3.99 16.61 3.97
CA LEU A 64 3.02 16.65 2.88
C LEU A 64 2.17 15.37 2.79
N ASP A 65 2.76 14.21 3.08
CA ASP A 65 2.06 12.94 3.00
C ASP A 65 1.12 12.75 4.20
N HIS A 66 1.55 13.14 5.41
CA HIS A 66 0.75 12.97 6.61
C HIS A 66 -0.38 14.03 6.73
N PRO A 67 -1.67 13.63 6.76
CA PRO A 67 -2.81 14.56 6.74
C PRO A 67 -2.83 15.59 7.89
N VAL A 68 -2.52 15.18 9.13
CA VAL A 68 -2.43 16.14 10.27
C VAL A 68 -1.25 17.10 10.10
N ALA A 69 -0.14 16.63 9.49
CA ALA A 69 1.06 17.44 9.36
C ALA A 69 0.93 18.48 8.23
N ARG A 70 0.16 18.17 7.18
CA ARG A 70 -0.29 19.15 6.18
C ARG A 70 -1.00 20.35 6.83
N LYS A 71 -1.88 20.12 7.80
CA LYS A 71 -2.60 21.21 8.51
C LYS A 71 -1.64 22.16 9.24
N TRP A 72 -0.47 21.68 9.67
CA TRP A 72 0.59 22.55 10.19
C TRP A 72 1.32 23.33 9.09
N LEU A 73 1.64 22.70 7.95
CA LEU A 73 2.21 23.43 6.81
C LEU A 73 1.27 24.54 6.32
N ASP A 74 -0.03 24.28 6.22
CA ASP A 74 -1.05 25.27 5.81
C ASP A 74 -1.10 26.47 6.78
N LYS A 75 -0.96 26.19 8.08
CA LYS A 75 -1.01 27.17 9.17
C LYS A 75 0.24 28.04 9.26
N TYR A 76 1.43 27.48 9.04
CA TYR A 76 2.71 28.15 9.26
C TYR A 76 3.41 28.61 7.98
N PHE A 77 3.17 27.94 6.84
CA PHE A 77 3.78 28.24 5.54
C PHE A 77 2.71 28.27 4.43
N PRO A 78 1.71 29.17 4.51
CA PRO A 78 0.63 29.24 3.53
C PRO A 78 1.18 29.49 2.12
N GLY A 79 0.80 28.65 1.16
CA GLY A 79 1.32 28.69 -0.22
C GLY A 79 2.50 27.74 -0.49
N LEU A 80 3.07 27.08 0.53
CA LEU A 80 4.21 26.16 0.37
C LEU A 80 3.83 24.90 -0.43
N ARG A 81 2.59 24.41 -0.32
CA ARG A 81 2.12 23.19 -1.00
C ARG A 81 1.79 23.43 -2.46
N GLU A 82 1.43 24.67 -2.78
CA GLU A 82 1.06 25.17 -4.10
C GLU A 82 2.30 25.62 -4.90
N ALA A 83 3.45 25.75 -4.24
CA ALA A 83 4.71 26.08 -4.90
C ALA A 83 5.12 24.97 -5.88
N GLU A 84 5.27 25.31 -7.17
CA GLU A 84 5.66 24.39 -8.26
C GLU A 84 6.89 23.53 -7.92
N GLN A 85 7.79 24.08 -7.11
CA GLN A 85 9.06 23.48 -6.73
C GLN A 85 8.96 22.58 -5.49
N VAL A 86 7.81 22.49 -4.81
CA VAL A 86 7.65 21.73 -3.57
C VAL A 86 8.02 20.25 -3.75
N GLU A 87 7.66 19.68 -4.91
CA GLU A 87 7.98 18.30 -5.31
C GLU A 87 9.48 18.03 -5.40
N LEU A 88 10.28 19.02 -5.80
CA LEU A 88 11.75 18.94 -5.84
C LEU A 88 12.36 18.98 -4.43
N THR A 89 11.68 19.62 -3.48
CA THR A 89 12.16 19.83 -2.12
C THR A 89 11.69 18.79 -1.10
N ARG A 90 10.85 17.83 -1.51
CA ARG A 90 10.30 16.78 -0.62
C ARG A 90 11.35 16.00 0.16
N ARG A 91 12.56 15.85 -0.39
CA ARG A 91 13.69 15.13 0.23
C ARG A 91 14.61 16.00 1.10
N LEU A 92 14.25 17.26 1.29
CA LEU A 92 14.95 18.20 2.15
C LEU A 92 14.12 18.45 3.42
N THR A 93 14.75 18.92 4.49
CA THR A 93 14.05 19.36 5.72
C THR A 93 13.63 20.83 5.61
N LEU A 94 12.65 21.29 6.39
CA LEU A 94 12.14 22.67 6.28
C LEU A 94 13.25 23.73 6.42
N VAL A 95 14.22 23.49 7.31
CA VAL A 95 15.42 24.34 7.47
C VAL A 95 16.34 24.33 6.23
N GLN A 96 16.43 23.21 5.51
CA GLN A 96 17.20 23.12 4.26
C GLN A 96 16.48 23.78 3.08
N VAL A 97 15.15 23.88 3.14
CA VAL A 97 14.31 24.51 2.09
C VAL A 97 14.22 26.03 2.25
N GLN A 98 14.30 26.54 3.48
CA GLN A 98 14.26 27.96 3.81
C GLN A 98 15.10 28.88 2.88
N PRO A 99 16.37 28.59 2.55
CA PRO A 99 17.19 29.48 1.70
C PRO A 99 16.64 29.69 0.28
N TYR A 100 15.76 28.79 -0.19
CA TYR A 100 15.11 28.88 -1.50
C TYR A 100 13.77 29.62 -1.44
N PHE A 101 13.12 29.66 -0.27
CA PHE A 101 11.81 30.30 -0.06
C PHE A 101 11.78 31.16 1.21
N PRO A 102 12.70 32.15 1.37
CA PRO A 102 12.81 32.94 2.60
C PRO A 102 11.57 33.79 2.91
N GLU A 103 10.73 34.07 1.90
CA GLU A 103 9.45 34.78 2.06
C GLU A 103 8.31 33.88 2.56
N LEU A 104 8.38 32.56 2.31
CA LEU A 104 7.37 31.58 2.77
C LEU A 104 7.79 30.88 4.07
N ILE A 105 9.08 30.60 4.24
CA ILE A 105 9.65 29.86 5.38
C ILE A 105 10.55 30.81 6.18
N SER A 106 9.94 31.68 6.98
CA SER A 106 10.68 32.57 7.88
C SER A 106 11.20 31.85 9.11
N ASP A 107 12.26 32.38 9.75
CA ASP A 107 12.77 31.89 11.03
C ASP A 107 11.69 31.89 12.12
N GLU A 108 10.81 32.90 12.10
CA GLU A 108 9.68 33.02 13.03
C GLU A 108 8.66 31.89 12.84
N ALA A 109 8.31 31.56 11.59
CA ALA A 109 7.40 30.47 11.28
C ALA A 109 7.99 29.09 11.62
N LEU A 110 9.29 28.88 11.35
CA LEU A 110 10.01 27.67 11.76
C LEU A 110 10.05 27.51 13.30
N ALA A 111 10.35 28.58 14.03
CA ALA A 111 10.36 28.57 15.49
C ALA A 111 8.96 28.31 16.08
N ALA A 112 7.91 28.92 15.50
CA ALA A 112 6.54 28.72 15.92
C ALA A 112 6.04 27.28 15.66
N LEU A 113 6.38 26.70 14.51
CA LEU A 113 6.09 25.29 14.22
C LEU A 113 6.88 24.36 15.15
N SER A 114 8.19 24.59 15.35
CA SER A 114 9.02 23.78 16.25
C SER A 114 8.47 23.79 17.69
N ALA A 115 7.97 24.93 18.17
CA ALA A 115 7.30 25.05 19.46
C ALA A 115 5.97 24.27 19.54
N GLU A 116 5.20 24.19 18.46
CA GLU A 116 3.97 23.38 18.40
C GLU A 116 4.27 21.87 18.28
N LEU A 117 5.34 21.48 17.58
CA LEU A 117 5.77 20.08 17.43
C LEU A 117 6.44 19.50 18.68
N ALA A 118 7.21 20.30 19.42
CA ALA A 118 7.99 19.85 20.58
C ALA A 118 7.19 19.04 21.63
N PRO A 119 5.99 19.48 22.09
CA PRO A 119 5.19 18.76 23.08
C PRO A 119 4.43 17.55 22.51
N LEU A 120 4.33 17.39 21.18
CA LEU A 120 3.50 16.35 20.59
C LEU A 120 4.13 14.94 20.69
N PRO A 121 3.29 13.90 20.81
CA PRO A 121 3.72 12.52 20.64
C PRO A 121 4.15 12.27 19.18
N PRO A 122 4.95 11.23 18.91
CA PRO A 122 5.08 10.70 17.56
C PRO A 122 3.70 10.36 16.98
N LEU A 123 3.46 10.67 15.71
CA LEU A 123 2.23 10.28 15.03
C LEU A 123 2.40 8.93 14.34
N GLU A 124 1.36 8.10 14.40
CA GLU A 124 1.28 6.86 13.64
C GLU A 124 1.20 7.17 12.13
N PRO A 125 1.85 6.37 11.26
CA PRO A 125 1.71 6.55 9.83
C PRO A 125 0.28 6.25 9.37
N VAL A 126 -0.26 7.12 8.53
CA VAL A 126 -1.61 6.97 7.98
C VAL A 126 -1.53 6.55 6.53
N VAL A 127 -2.21 5.47 6.17
CA VAL A 127 -2.31 5.02 4.78
C VAL A 127 -3.18 5.99 4.00
N VAL A 128 -2.58 6.68 3.04
CA VAL A 128 -3.27 7.52 2.05
C VAL A 128 -3.34 6.75 0.74
N TYR A 129 -4.55 6.51 0.24
CA TYR A 129 -4.75 5.85 -1.05
C TYR A 129 -4.77 6.86 -2.19
N SER A 130 -4.36 6.43 -3.38
CA SER A 130 -4.57 7.18 -4.62
C SER A 130 -4.86 6.27 -5.82
N SER A 131 -5.81 6.71 -6.65
CA SER A 131 -6.16 6.13 -7.94
C SER A 131 -4.96 5.93 -8.89
N GLY A 132 -3.94 6.80 -8.76
CA GLY A 132 -2.75 6.82 -9.61
C GLY A 132 -1.59 5.95 -9.15
N GLN A 133 -1.48 5.70 -7.84
CA GLN A 133 -0.28 5.12 -7.21
C GLN A 133 -0.55 3.85 -6.39
N THR A 134 -1.77 3.67 -5.89
CA THR A 134 -2.15 2.47 -5.12
C THR A 134 -2.65 1.37 -6.06
N GLU A 135 -2.18 0.14 -5.86
CA GLU A 135 -2.74 -1.05 -6.51
C GLU A 135 -4.20 -1.27 -6.09
N LEU A 136 -5.06 -1.62 -7.05
CA LEU A 136 -6.48 -1.87 -6.80
C LEU A 136 -6.68 -2.99 -5.76
N GLY A 137 -5.79 -3.97 -5.70
CA GLY A 137 -5.81 -5.03 -4.68
C GLY A 137 -5.72 -4.49 -3.25
N THR A 138 -4.87 -3.49 -3.00
CA THR A 138 -4.72 -2.86 -1.69
C THR A 138 -5.96 -2.04 -1.32
N ILE A 139 -6.60 -1.38 -2.29
CA ILE A 139 -7.86 -0.66 -2.10
C ILE A 139 -9.01 -1.65 -1.79
N LEU A 140 -9.05 -2.79 -2.47
CA LEU A 140 -10.07 -3.83 -2.32
C LEU A 140 -10.05 -4.52 -0.94
N ASP A 141 -8.86 -4.69 -0.37
CA ASP A 141 -8.69 -5.36 0.93
C ASP A 141 -9.06 -4.45 2.12
N ASP A 142 -9.19 -3.14 1.90
CA ASP A 142 -9.73 -2.18 2.86
C ASP A 142 -11.22 -1.92 2.62
N ALA A 143 -12.07 -2.29 3.58
CA ALA A 143 -13.52 -2.19 3.44
C ALA A 143 -14.02 -0.74 3.25
N GLN A 144 -13.36 0.26 3.85
CA GLN A 144 -13.75 1.67 3.74
C GLN A 144 -13.28 2.27 2.40
N ALA A 145 -12.09 1.92 1.95
CA ALA A 145 -11.59 2.34 0.64
C ALA A 145 -12.40 1.71 -0.50
N ARG A 146 -12.80 0.45 -0.35
CA ARG A 146 -13.72 -0.24 -1.26
C ARG A 146 -15.09 0.45 -1.32
N GLU A 147 -15.65 0.87 -0.19
CA GLU A 147 -16.94 1.58 -0.13
C GLU A 147 -16.91 2.90 -0.92
N ILE A 148 -15.82 3.68 -0.82
CA ILE A 148 -15.61 4.91 -1.60
C ILE A 148 -15.64 4.61 -3.11
N VAL A 149 -14.89 3.59 -3.56
CA VAL A 149 -14.86 3.24 -4.99
C VAL A 149 -16.22 2.74 -5.49
N GLU A 150 -16.97 1.98 -4.69
CA GLU A 150 -18.32 1.53 -5.05
C GLU A 150 -19.31 2.71 -5.15
N ALA A 151 -19.20 3.71 -4.28
CA ALA A 151 -20.04 4.91 -4.33
C ALA A 151 -19.84 5.72 -5.62
N HIS A 152 -18.60 5.77 -6.14
CA HIS A 152 -18.26 6.46 -7.39
C HIS A 152 -18.45 5.60 -8.65
N ILE A 153 -18.21 4.30 -8.56
CA ILE A 153 -18.38 3.32 -9.64
C ILE A 153 -19.30 2.18 -9.17
N PRO A 154 -20.63 2.37 -9.18
CA PRO A 154 -21.56 1.32 -8.73
C PRO A 154 -21.48 0.06 -9.57
N GLY A 155 -21.48 -1.10 -8.91
CA GLY A 155 -21.34 -2.42 -9.53
C GLY A 155 -19.94 -2.71 -10.07
N PHE A 156 -18.92 -1.90 -9.75
CA PHE A 156 -17.54 -2.14 -10.21
C PHE A 156 -17.02 -3.49 -9.74
N PHE A 157 -17.34 -3.86 -8.50
CA PHE A 157 -16.85 -5.08 -7.85
C PHE A 157 -17.64 -6.34 -8.20
N ASP A 158 -18.74 -6.23 -8.96
CA ASP A 158 -19.55 -7.38 -9.40
C ASP A 158 -18.94 -8.11 -10.62
N ASP A 159 -17.91 -7.54 -11.26
CA ASP A 159 -17.20 -8.16 -12.38
C ASP A 159 -16.05 -9.07 -11.89
N ASP A 160 -16.15 -10.37 -12.17
CA ASP A 160 -15.12 -11.37 -11.82
C ASP A 160 -13.70 -10.97 -12.27
N ARG A 161 -13.58 -10.18 -13.35
CA ARG A 161 -12.31 -9.69 -13.89
C ARG A 161 -11.60 -8.70 -12.96
N ILE A 162 -12.27 -8.11 -11.97
CA ILE A 162 -11.63 -7.25 -10.97
C ILE A 162 -10.53 -8.00 -10.20
N ASN A 163 -10.70 -9.31 -9.95
CA ASN A 163 -9.66 -10.11 -9.32
C ASN A 163 -8.38 -10.19 -10.17
N MET A 164 -8.48 -10.10 -11.50
CA MET A 164 -7.33 -10.00 -12.40
C MET A 164 -6.77 -8.57 -12.49
N ALA A 165 -7.59 -7.56 -12.15
CA ALA A 165 -7.22 -6.15 -12.17
C ALA A 165 -6.48 -5.68 -10.90
N ARG A 166 -6.46 -6.49 -9.84
CA ARG A 166 -5.81 -6.21 -8.54
C ARG A 166 -4.38 -5.63 -8.62
N PRO A 167 -3.43 -6.12 -9.44
CA PRO A 167 -2.05 -5.62 -9.46
C PRO A 167 -1.87 -4.32 -10.28
N PHE A 168 -2.96 -3.68 -10.72
CA PHE A 168 -2.92 -2.43 -11.48
C PHE A 168 -3.54 -1.28 -10.67
N THR A 169 -3.13 -0.04 -10.96
CA THR A 169 -3.77 1.15 -10.40
C THR A 169 -5.04 1.49 -11.17
N MET A 170 -5.98 2.21 -10.56
CA MET A 170 -7.22 2.62 -11.23
C MET A 170 -6.92 3.51 -12.46
N LYS A 171 -5.92 4.37 -12.35
CA LYS A 171 -5.41 5.21 -13.44
C LYS A 171 -4.82 4.41 -14.60
N PHE A 172 -4.26 3.22 -14.34
CA PHE A 172 -3.84 2.30 -15.40
C PHE A 172 -5.06 1.65 -16.07
N LEU A 173 -6.02 1.18 -15.28
CA LEU A 173 -7.24 0.52 -15.78
C LEU A 173 -8.12 1.43 -16.63
N GLN A 174 -8.10 2.74 -16.39
CA GLN A 174 -8.72 3.78 -17.23
C GLN A 174 -8.40 3.62 -18.72
N ILE A 175 -7.21 3.15 -19.09
CA ILE A 175 -6.82 2.91 -20.50
C ILE A 175 -7.74 1.89 -21.19
N HIS A 176 -8.34 0.98 -20.42
CA HIS A 176 -9.23 -0.08 -20.90
C HIS A 176 -10.72 0.21 -20.71
N ILE A 177 -11.08 1.09 -19.77
CA ILE A 177 -12.48 1.44 -19.42
C ILE A 177 -12.66 2.96 -19.19
N PRO A 178 -12.31 3.83 -20.17
CA PRO A 178 -12.28 5.29 -19.98
C PRO A 178 -13.66 5.89 -19.68
N ASP A 179 -14.74 5.28 -20.19
CA ASP A 179 -16.12 5.71 -19.93
C ASP A 179 -16.59 5.44 -18.49
N VAL A 180 -15.94 4.50 -17.79
CA VAL A 180 -16.24 4.09 -16.42
C VAL A 180 -15.29 4.77 -15.41
N MET A 181 -14.03 4.98 -15.81
CA MET A 181 -12.99 5.63 -15.02
C MET A 181 -12.61 6.99 -15.64
N THR A 182 -13.54 7.94 -15.63
CA THR A 182 -13.27 9.31 -16.10
C THR A 182 -12.29 10.03 -15.18
N GLU A 183 -11.54 11.04 -15.68
CA GLU A 183 -10.65 11.88 -14.84
C GLU A 183 -11.38 12.49 -13.64
N GLU A 184 -12.58 13.03 -13.89
CA GLU A 184 -13.45 13.64 -12.88
C GLU A 184 -13.76 12.66 -11.75
N ARG A 185 -14.03 11.39 -12.10
CA ARG A 185 -14.35 10.34 -11.12
C ARG A 185 -13.12 9.87 -10.36
N LEU A 186 -11.97 9.70 -11.02
CA LEU A 186 -10.72 9.35 -10.34
C LEU A 186 -10.31 10.46 -9.35
N HIS A 187 -10.44 11.74 -9.74
CA HIS A 187 -10.20 12.88 -8.88
C HIS A 187 -11.17 12.94 -7.68
N ALA A 188 -12.45 12.62 -7.88
CA ALA A 188 -13.42 12.55 -6.78
C ALA A 188 -13.09 11.41 -5.79
N ILE A 189 -12.67 10.25 -6.29
CA ILE A 189 -12.20 9.12 -5.47
C ILE A 189 -10.92 9.49 -4.69
N ASP A 190 -9.96 10.17 -5.32
CA ASP A 190 -8.74 10.66 -4.65
C ASP A 190 -9.06 11.68 -3.53
N ALA A 191 -10.06 12.53 -3.72
CA ALA A 191 -10.53 13.46 -2.68
C ALA A 191 -11.16 12.72 -1.49
N ASP A 192 -11.99 11.71 -1.73
CA ASP A 192 -12.61 10.91 -0.66
C ASP A 192 -11.57 10.01 0.05
N PHE A 193 -10.55 9.51 -0.65
CA PHE A 193 -9.40 8.83 -0.03
C PHE A 193 -8.59 9.77 0.86
N ALA A 194 -8.40 11.03 0.46
CA ALA A 194 -7.76 12.03 1.31
C ALA A 194 -8.60 12.32 2.57
N ALA A 195 -9.92 12.43 2.44
CA ALA A 195 -10.84 12.60 3.57
C ALA A 195 -10.85 11.38 4.52
N LEU A 196 -10.81 10.16 3.98
CA LEU A 196 -10.67 8.92 4.76
C LEU A 196 -9.36 8.91 5.57
N ALA A 197 -8.26 9.33 4.96
CA ALA A 197 -6.97 9.44 5.65
C ALA A 197 -7.01 10.52 6.75
N GLU A 198 -7.62 11.68 6.51
CA GLU A 198 -7.81 12.71 7.54
C GLU A 198 -8.62 12.18 8.74
N ALA A 199 -9.76 11.53 8.49
CA ALA A 199 -10.59 10.95 9.55
C ALA A 199 -9.83 9.87 10.36
N ARG A 200 -9.04 9.02 9.68
CA ARG A 200 -8.18 8.02 10.33
C ARG A 200 -7.14 8.66 11.24
N ALA A 201 -6.46 9.70 10.75
CA ALA A 201 -5.42 10.41 11.50
C ALA A 201 -5.97 11.12 12.75
N GLU A 202 -7.14 11.73 12.62
CA GLU A 202 -7.85 12.37 13.75
C GLU A 202 -8.27 11.32 14.79
N SER A 203 -8.76 10.15 14.36
CA SER A 203 -9.10 9.04 15.27
C SER A 203 -7.90 8.36 15.95
N ALA A 204 -6.70 8.52 15.38
CA ALA A 204 -5.44 7.97 15.91
C ALA A 204 -4.71 8.93 16.87
N THR A 205 -5.21 10.16 17.05
CA THR A 205 -4.64 11.12 17.99
C THR A 205 -5.22 10.88 19.40
N PRO A 206 -4.39 10.59 20.43
CA PRO A 206 -4.85 10.21 21.77
C PRO A 206 -5.30 11.39 22.65
#